data_AF-A0A372ZSQ8-F1
#
_entry.id   AF-A0A372ZSQ8-F1
#
_cell.length_a   1.000
_cell.length_b   1.000
_cell.length_c   1.000
_cell.angle_alpha   90.00
_cell.angle_beta   90.00
_cell.angle_gamma   90.00
#
_symmetry.space_group_name_H-M   'P 1'
#
loop_
_entity.id
_entity.type
_entity.pdbx_description
1 polymer ?
#
loop_
_entity_poly.entity_id
_entity_poly.type
_entity_poly.pdbx_seq_one_letter_code
_entity_poly.pdbx_strand_id
1 'polypeptide(L)'
;MTLGLLDGRPLPRAALDHRLAALRNGPRATALPQPGSSEGRQLTRWVAQVLLTEALCEAVAAERDLPVVPDGPARLDQQAAVELGSITAAAYEGNAAVRAVYDAVTADIDPSPEDIAHYRTLTARPATESWHLALPDGELEADPTTLPAALAEALRTAPPGAWVTTGPWTAALLATHTTQGGMDPTPTLRAAARRAAFVRWLDHERAQRLTLVDGLEHPGDPAQPDNHHRH
;
A
#
# COMPACT_ATOMS: atom_id res chain seq x y z
N MET A 1 -28.41 -15.89 -16.86
CA MET A 1 -26.99 -16.21 -17.09
C MET A 1 -26.22 -15.96 -15.79
N THR A 2 -25.17 -16.72 -15.53
CA THR A 2 -24.35 -16.64 -14.30
C THR A 2 -23.03 -15.90 -14.56
N LEU A 3 -22.43 -15.36 -13.51
CA LEU A 3 -21.08 -14.78 -13.53
C LEU A 3 -20.00 -15.86 -13.41
N GLY A 4 -20.34 -16.93 -12.69
CA GLY A 4 -19.47 -18.04 -12.33
C GLY A 4 -20.18 -18.92 -11.32
N LEU A 5 -19.47 -19.91 -10.80
CA LEU A 5 -19.88 -20.75 -9.69
C LEU A 5 -18.92 -20.53 -8.51
N LEU A 6 -19.46 -20.46 -7.30
CA LEU A 6 -18.71 -20.50 -6.04
C LEU A 6 -19.12 -21.77 -5.28
N ASP A 7 -18.21 -22.73 -5.15
CA ASP A 7 -18.47 -24.06 -4.58
C ASP A 7 -19.67 -24.76 -5.25
N GLY A 8 -19.74 -24.64 -6.59
CA GLY A 8 -20.85 -25.17 -7.40
C GLY A 8 -22.14 -24.34 -7.33
N ARG A 9 -22.23 -23.32 -6.49
CA ARG A 9 -23.41 -22.43 -6.41
C ARG A 9 -23.33 -21.32 -7.45
N PRO A 10 -24.37 -21.09 -8.25
CA PRO A 10 -24.37 -20.07 -9.28
C PRO A 10 -24.37 -18.64 -8.71
N LEU A 11 -23.40 -17.84 -9.15
CA LEU A 11 -23.38 -16.40 -8.87
C LEU A 11 -24.15 -15.65 -9.97
N PRO A 12 -25.13 -14.78 -9.62
CA PRO A 12 -26.01 -14.16 -10.59
C PRO A 12 -25.29 -13.07 -11.40
N ARG A 13 -25.43 -13.12 -12.73
CA ARG A 13 -24.90 -12.08 -13.64
C ARG A 13 -25.52 -10.70 -13.40
N ALA A 14 -26.73 -10.64 -12.84
CA ALA A 14 -27.42 -9.39 -12.54
C ALA A 14 -26.61 -8.45 -11.63
N ALA A 15 -25.78 -8.98 -10.72
CA ALA A 15 -24.91 -8.17 -9.87
C ALA A 15 -23.84 -7.41 -10.69
N LEU A 16 -23.26 -8.07 -11.70
CA LEU A 16 -22.31 -7.45 -12.63
C LEU A 16 -22.98 -6.36 -13.45
N ASP A 17 -24.16 -6.66 -14.02
CA ASP A 17 -24.87 -5.70 -14.87
C ASP A 17 -25.29 -4.46 -14.07
N HIS A 18 -25.77 -4.66 -12.83
CA HIS A 18 -26.07 -3.56 -11.90
C HIS A 18 -24.82 -2.72 -11.58
N ARG A 19 -23.69 -3.36 -11.23
CA ARG A 19 -22.44 -2.64 -10.92
C ARG A 19 -21.94 -1.83 -12.12
N LEU A 20 -21.99 -2.40 -13.33
CA LEU A 20 -21.61 -1.69 -14.56
C LEU A 20 -22.55 -0.52 -14.86
N ALA A 21 -23.86 -0.68 -14.66
CA ALA A 21 -24.82 0.41 -14.80
C ALA A 21 -24.56 1.53 -13.80
N ALA A 22 -24.28 1.20 -12.54
CA ALA A 22 -23.95 2.18 -11.50
C ALA A 22 -22.67 2.98 -11.85
N LEU A 23 -21.62 2.32 -12.36
CA LEU A 23 -20.41 3.01 -12.82
C LEU A 23 -20.70 3.98 -13.97
N ARG A 24 -21.51 3.56 -14.95
CA ARG A 24 -21.88 4.38 -16.11
C ARG A 24 -22.85 5.52 -15.80
N ASN A 25 -23.61 5.41 -14.71
CA ASN A 25 -24.48 6.48 -14.23
C ASN A 25 -23.80 7.34 -13.15
N GLY A 26 -22.56 7.03 -12.80
CA GLY A 26 -21.80 7.69 -11.75
C GLY A 26 -20.98 8.90 -12.22
N PRO A 27 -20.35 9.62 -11.29
CA PRO A 27 -19.60 10.86 -11.58
C PRO A 27 -18.37 10.67 -12.47
N ARG A 28 -17.89 9.43 -12.64
CA ARG A 28 -16.74 9.07 -13.49
C ARG A 28 -17.13 8.43 -14.82
N ALA A 29 -18.42 8.47 -15.19
CA ALA A 29 -18.92 7.83 -16.39
C ALA A 29 -18.15 8.22 -17.66
N THR A 30 -17.75 9.49 -17.77
CA THR A 30 -17.01 10.02 -18.93
C THR A 30 -15.59 9.45 -19.09
N ALA A 31 -15.02 8.88 -18.02
CA ALA A 31 -13.70 8.25 -18.05
C ALA A 31 -13.77 6.75 -18.37
N LEU A 32 -14.97 6.18 -18.51
CA LEU A 32 -15.13 4.75 -18.77
C LEU A 32 -15.01 4.45 -20.28
N PRO A 33 -14.42 3.29 -20.64
CA PRO A 33 -14.45 2.82 -22.02
C PRO A 33 -15.85 2.68 -22.60
N GLN A 34 -15.95 2.87 -23.91
CA GLN A 34 -17.20 2.72 -24.63
C GLN A 34 -17.73 1.27 -24.55
N PRO A 35 -19.04 1.07 -24.30
CA PRO A 35 -19.63 -0.26 -24.35
C PRO A 35 -19.35 -0.95 -25.69
N GLY A 36 -18.91 -2.21 -25.64
CA GLY A 36 -18.61 -3.00 -26.85
C GLY A 36 -17.17 -2.83 -27.38
N SER A 37 -16.38 -1.86 -26.91
CA SER A 37 -14.95 -1.79 -27.24
C SER A 37 -14.16 -2.92 -26.55
N SER A 38 -12.93 -3.17 -27.00
CA SER A 38 -12.01 -4.09 -26.33
C SER A 38 -11.77 -3.67 -24.88
N GLU A 39 -11.51 -2.39 -24.63
CA GLU A 39 -11.35 -1.84 -23.28
C GLU A 39 -12.64 -1.95 -22.46
N GLY A 40 -13.82 -1.82 -23.10
CA GLY A 40 -15.12 -2.04 -22.46
C GLY A 40 -15.34 -3.50 -22.04
N ARG A 41 -14.87 -4.46 -22.85
CA ARG A 41 -14.85 -5.88 -22.46
C ARG A 41 -13.87 -6.11 -21.32
N GLN A 42 -12.69 -5.48 -21.33
CA GLN A 42 -11.73 -5.55 -20.23
C GLN A 42 -12.28 -4.97 -18.92
N LEU A 43 -12.98 -3.84 -18.97
CA LEU A 43 -13.69 -3.30 -17.80
C LEU A 43 -14.73 -4.30 -17.26
N THR A 44 -15.48 -4.94 -18.15
CA THR A 44 -16.49 -5.95 -17.77
C THR A 44 -15.86 -7.13 -17.05
N ARG A 45 -14.75 -7.67 -17.59
CA ARG A 45 -13.97 -8.74 -16.95
C ARG A 45 -13.38 -8.30 -15.62
N TRP A 46 -12.84 -7.08 -15.54
CA TRP A 46 -12.30 -6.54 -14.30
C TRP A 46 -13.38 -6.43 -13.21
N VAL A 47 -14.56 -5.87 -13.53
CA VAL A 47 -15.67 -5.78 -12.56
C VAL A 47 -16.18 -7.16 -12.16
N ALA A 48 -16.23 -8.11 -13.10
CA ALA A 48 -16.54 -9.51 -12.80
C ALA A 48 -15.59 -10.08 -11.73
N GLN A 49 -14.27 -9.91 -11.93
CA GLN A 49 -13.27 -10.40 -11.00
C GLN A 49 -13.37 -9.75 -9.62
N VAL A 50 -13.68 -8.45 -9.54
CA VAL A 50 -13.95 -7.76 -8.26
C VAL A 50 -15.13 -8.42 -7.54
N LEU A 51 -16.28 -8.58 -8.22
CA LEU A 51 -17.48 -9.18 -7.63
C LEU A 51 -17.28 -10.64 -7.20
N LEU A 52 -16.48 -11.42 -7.94
CA LEU A 52 -16.12 -12.78 -7.57
C LEU A 52 -15.26 -12.82 -6.31
N THR A 53 -14.36 -11.85 -6.15
CA THR A 53 -13.56 -11.66 -4.93
C THR A 53 -14.44 -11.35 -3.74
N GLU A 54 -15.37 -10.40 -3.92
CA GLU A 54 -16.34 -9.99 -2.90
C GLU A 54 -17.17 -11.19 -2.45
N ALA A 55 -17.78 -11.92 -3.39
CA ALA A 55 -18.61 -13.09 -3.11
C ALA A 55 -17.83 -14.23 -2.41
N LEU A 56 -16.59 -14.47 -2.81
CA LEU A 56 -15.72 -15.46 -2.16
C LEU A 56 -15.45 -15.07 -0.70
N CYS A 57 -15.06 -13.81 -0.45
CA CYS A 57 -14.81 -13.34 0.91
C CYS A 57 -16.08 -13.30 1.77
N GLU A 58 -17.25 -12.98 1.19
CA GLU A 58 -18.53 -13.05 1.90
C GLU A 58 -18.86 -14.49 2.33
N ALA A 59 -18.62 -15.48 1.46
CA ALA A 59 -18.80 -16.89 1.82
C ALA A 59 -17.83 -17.32 2.92
N VAL A 60 -16.54 -16.96 2.80
CA VAL A 60 -15.53 -17.27 3.82
C VAL A 60 -15.85 -16.61 5.16
N ALA A 61 -16.30 -15.36 5.15
CA ALA A 61 -16.69 -14.65 6.36
C ALA A 61 -17.88 -15.33 7.05
N ALA A 62 -18.89 -15.75 6.28
CA ALA A 62 -20.03 -16.48 6.81
C ALA A 62 -19.64 -17.87 7.34
N GLU A 63 -18.78 -18.60 6.64
CA GLU A 63 -18.30 -19.93 7.03
C GLU A 63 -17.50 -19.93 8.34
N ARG A 64 -16.78 -18.84 8.59
CA ARG A 64 -15.92 -18.67 9.76
C ARG A 64 -16.57 -17.82 10.86
N ASP A 65 -17.84 -17.45 10.70
CA ASP A 65 -18.58 -16.56 11.60
C ASP A 65 -17.80 -15.27 11.93
N LEU A 66 -17.14 -14.67 10.93
CA LEU A 66 -16.33 -13.47 11.12
C LEU A 66 -17.21 -12.24 11.35
N PRO A 67 -16.80 -11.32 12.25
CA PRO A 67 -17.51 -10.07 12.45
C PRO A 67 -17.33 -9.16 11.23
N VAL A 68 -18.39 -9.03 10.42
CA VAL A 68 -18.44 -8.07 9.31
C VAL A 68 -19.16 -6.81 9.76
N VAL A 69 -18.40 -5.77 10.08
CA VAL A 69 -18.97 -4.46 10.43
C VAL A 69 -19.22 -3.68 9.13
N PRO A 70 -20.48 -3.34 8.79
CA PRO A 70 -20.77 -2.50 7.65
C PRO A 70 -20.22 -1.10 7.94
N ASP A 71 -19.19 -0.71 7.21
CA ASP A 71 -18.63 0.64 7.24
C ASP A 71 -18.51 1.18 5.81
N GLY A 72 -18.25 2.47 5.68
CA GLY A 72 -17.99 3.13 4.42
C GLY A 72 -16.79 2.52 3.66
N PRO A 73 -16.53 3.01 2.44
CA PRO A 73 -15.40 2.51 1.65
C PRO A 73 -14.09 2.81 2.38
N ALA A 74 -13.27 1.77 2.58
CA ALA A 74 -11.90 1.95 3.07
C ALA A 74 -11.05 2.49 1.92
N ARG A 75 -10.16 3.45 2.19
CA ARG A 75 -9.24 3.97 1.18
C ARG A 75 -7.84 3.46 1.46
N LEU A 76 -7.28 2.75 0.48
CA LEU A 76 -5.89 2.34 0.48
C LEU A 76 -5.03 3.49 0.01
N ASP A 77 -3.82 3.61 0.57
CA ASP A 77 -2.80 4.43 -0.04
C ASP A 77 -2.31 3.80 -1.35
N GLN A 78 -1.55 4.57 -2.13
CA GLN A 78 -1.06 4.12 -3.43
C GLN A 78 -0.20 2.86 -3.33
N GLN A 79 0.63 2.74 -2.29
CA GLN A 79 1.53 1.59 -2.12
C GLN A 79 0.72 0.32 -1.82
N ALA A 80 -0.21 0.38 -0.88
CA ALA A 80 -1.06 -0.75 -0.52
C ALA A 80 -1.95 -1.20 -1.69
N ALA A 81 -2.45 -0.26 -2.50
CA ALA A 81 -3.22 -0.58 -3.70
C ALA A 81 -2.38 -1.32 -4.76
N VAL A 82 -1.11 -0.93 -4.94
CA VAL A 82 -0.18 -1.62 -5.85
C VAL A 82 0.14 -3.01 -5.33
N GLU A 83 0.43 -3.15 -4.04
CA GLU A 83 0.79 -4.44 -3.44
C GLU A 83 -0.37 -5.46 -3.45
N LEU A 84 -1.62 -5.01 -3.35
CA LEU A 84 -2.80 -5.87 -3.46
C LEU A 84 -3.17 -6.19 -4.91
N GLY A 85 -2.78 -5.33 -5.87
CA GLY A 85 -3.26 -5.38 -7.24
C GLY A 85 -4.69 -4.82 -7.39
N SER A 86 -5.03 -4.36 -8.59
CA SER A 86 -6.23 -3.52 -8.82
C SER A 86 -7.56 -4.19 -8.45
N ILE A 87 -7.72 -5.48 -8.74
CA ILE A 87 -8.95 -6.24 -8.44
C ILE A 87 -9.12 -6.39 -6.92
N THR A 88 -8.10 -6.88 -6.23
CA THR A 88 -8.13 -7.10 -4.79
C THR A 88 -8.25 -5.79 -4.03
N ALA A 89 -7.53 -4.74 -4.46
CA ALA A 89 -7.64 -3.40 -3.89
C ALA A 89 -9.08 -2.87 -3.99
N ALA A 90 -9.70 -2.95 -5.17
CA ALA A 90 -11.09 -2.50 -5.35
C ALA A 90 -12.10 -3.29 -4.50
N ALA A 91 -11.93 -4.62 -4.40
CA ALA A 91 -12.77 -5.46 -3.55
C ALA A 91 -12.58 -5.11 -2.06
N TYR A 92 -11.34 -4.87 -1.61
CA TYR A 92 -11.01 -4.48 -0.25
C TYR A 92 -11.62 -3.12 0.13
N GLU A 93 -11.49 -2.11 -0.75
CA GLU A 93 -12.09 -0.79 -0.52
C GLU A 93 -13.62 -0.87 -0.48
N GLY A 94 -14.21 -1.69 -1.36
CA GLY A 94 -15.65 -1.73 -1.59
C GLY A 94 -16.46 -2.66 -0.69
N ASN A 95 -15.84 -3.62 0.00
CA ASN A 95 -16.57 -4.68 0.70
C ASN A 95 -15.98 -4.98 2.09
N ALA A 96 -16.81 -4.87 3.13
CA ALA A 96 -16.41 -5.11 4.51
C ALA A 96 -16.03 -6.57 4.81
N ALA A 97 -16.65 -7.54 4.13
CA ALA A 97 -16.29 -8.95 4.29
C ALA A 97 -14.87 -9.23 3.78
N VAL A 98 -14.45 -8.58 2.69
CA VAL A 98 -13.06 -8.68 2.19
C VAL A 98 -12.07 -8.19 3.23
N ARG A 99 -12.39 -7.10 3.94
CA ARG A 99 -11.54 -6.59 5.04
C ARG A 99 -11.53 -7.52 6.25
N ALA A 100 -12.69 -8.01 6.68
CA ALA A 100 -12.80 -8.96 7.79
C ALA A 100 -11.99 -10.24 7.52
N VAL A 101 -12.08 -10.76 6.30
CA VAL A 101 -11.29 -11.93 5.87
C VAL A 101 -9.80 -11.59 5.82
N TYR A 102 -9.40 -10.45 5.25
CA TYR A 102 -8.00 -9.99 5.26
C TYR A 102 -7.44 -9.96 6.68
N ASP A 103 -8.15 -9.34 7.63
CA ASP A 103 -7.70 -9.26 9.02
C ASP A 103 -7.58 -10.65 9.65
N ALA A 104 -8.56 -11.52 9.43
CA ALA A 104 -8.58 -12.87 10.01
C ALA A 104 -7.48 -13.79 9.45
N VAL A 105 -7.29 -13.83 8.13
CA VAL A 105 -6.33 -14.76 7.49
C VAL A 105 -4.89 -14.27 7.59
N THR A 106 -4.67 -13.01 7.96
CA THR A 106 -3.32 -12.41 8.08
C THR A 106 -2.96 -12.03 9.51
N ALA A 107 -3.80 -12.37 10.49
CA ALA A 107 -3.62 -12.01 11.90
C ALA A 107 -2.23 -12.41 12.43
N ASP A 108 -1.80 -13.64 12.14
CA ASP A 108 -0.54 -14.22 12.61
C ASP A 108 0.67 -13.95 11.70
N ILE A 109 0.51 -13.05 10.72
CA ILE A 109 1.61 -12.69 9.81
C ILE A 109 2.41 -11.53 10.41
N ASP A 110 3.65 -11.85 10.75
CA ASP A 110 4.68 -10.92 11.17
C ASP A 110 5.91 -11.02 10.25
N PRO A 111 6.61 -9.90 9.98
CA PRO A 111 7.87 -9.94 9.25
C PRO A 111 8.93 -10.65 10.09
N SER A 112 9.77 -11.46 9.45
CA SER A 112 10.84 -12.13 10.17
C SER A 112 11.91 -11.12 10.64
N PRO A 113 12.68 -11.43 11.70
CA PRO A 113 13.83 -10.61 12.08
C PRO A 113 14.84 -10.42 10.93
N GLU A 114 14.94 -11.42 10.05
CA GLU A 114 15.77 -11.37 8.85
C GLU A 114 15.24 -10.37 7.82
N ASP A 115 13.93 -10.34 7.55
CA ASP A 115 13.31 -9.35 6.65
C ASP A 115 13.52 -7.93 7.16
N ILE A 116 13.39 -7.73 8.47
CA ILE A 116 13.61 -6.42 9.11
C ILE A 116 15.07 -6.01 8.96
N ALA A 117 16.01 -6.92 9.23
CA ALA A 117 17.44 -6.66 9.10
C ALA A 117 17.80 -6.34 7.63
N HIS A 118 17.29 -7.13 6.69
CA HIS A 118 17.50 -6.94 5.26
C HIS A 118 16.95 -5.60 4.78
N TYR A 119 15.73 -5.25 5.17
CA TYR A 119 15.14 -3.95 4.86
C TYR A 119 16.00 -2.80 5.40
N ARG A 120 16.45 -2.89 6.66
CA ARG A 120 17.33 -1.89 7.27
C ARG A 120 18.64 -1.75 6.50
N THR A 121 19.21 -2.83 5.99
CA THR A 121 20.40 -2.77 5.14
C THR A 121 20.13 -2.02 3.83
N LEU A 122 18.99 -2.28 3.18
CA LEU A 122 18.63 -1.63 1.91
C LEU A 122 18.24 -0.17 2.06
N THR A 123 17.66 0.22 3.20
CA THR A 123 17.16 1.57 3.45
C THR A 123 18.03 2.36 4.43
N ALA A 124 19.22 1.87 4.75
CA ALA A 124 20.13 2.50 5.69
C ALA A 124 20.38 3.95 5.25
N ARG A 125 20.10 4.90 6.14
CA ARG A 125 20.46 6.30 5.94
C ARG A 125 21.69 6.62 6.78
N PRO A 126 22.59 7.48 6.28
CA PRO A 126 23.69 7.97 7.11
C PRO A 126 23.10 8.64 8.36
N ALA A 127 23.78 8.47 9.49
CA ALA A 127 23.39 9.17 10.70
C ALA A 127 23.46 10.68 10.46
N THR A 128 22.48 11.42 10.97
CA THR A 128 22.46 12.87 10.89
C THR A 128 23.04 13.43 12.18
N GLU A 129 23.95 14.38 12.03
CA GLU A 129 24.54 15.13 13.13
C GLU A 129 23.76 16.43 13.35
N SER A 130 23.44 16.73 14.61
CA SER A 130 22.88 18.00 15.06
C SER A 130 23.82 18.60 16.09
N TRP A 131 24.09 19.89 15.98
CA TRP A 131 24.94 20.63 16.90
C TRP A 131 24.09 21.53 17.78
N HIS A 132 24.25 21.38 19.09
CA HIS A 132 23.75 22.33 20.06
C HIS A 132 24.74 23.48 20.20
N LEU A 133 24.33 24.69 19.82
CA LEU A 133 25.17 25.88 19.76
C LEU A 133 24.69 26.93 20.75
N ALA A 134 25.62 27.54 21.47
CA ALA A 134 25.39 28.84 22.11
C ALA A 134 25.70 29.97 21.12
N LEU A 135 24.83 30.97 21.10
CA LEU A 135 24.95 32.22 20.37
C LEU A 135 24.93 33.38 21.39
N PRO A 136 25.43 34.58 21.04
CA PRO A 136 25.40 35.73 21.95
C PRO A 136 24.00 36.10 22.46
N ASP A 137 22.95 35.74 21.71
CA ASP A 137 21.55 36.05 21.94
C ASP A 137 20.67 34.83 22.26
N GLY A 138 21.23 33.63 22.38
CA GLY A 138 20.45 32.43 22.73
C GLY A 138 21.17 31.11 22.43
N GLU A 139 20.40 30.03 22.33
CA GLU A 139 20.88 28.70 21.96
C GLU A 139 20.08 28.14 20.78
N LEU A 140 20.69 27.26 20.00
CA LEU A 140 20.19 26.78 18.72
C LEU A 140 20.64 25.33 18.46
N GLU A 141 19.76 24.49 17.94
CA GLU A 141 20.12 23.21 17.32
C GLU A 141 20.27 23.41 15.81
N ALA A 142 21.44 23.09 15.26
CA ALA A 142 21.75 23.29 13.85
C ALA A 142 22.33 22.05 13.19
N ASP A 143 21.93 21.78 11.95
CA ASP A 143 22.67 20.87 11.08
C ASP A 143 24.00 21.55 10.69
N PRO A 144 25.17 20.93 10.97
CA PRO A 144 26.48 21.51 10.67
C PRO A 144 26.67 21.89 9.19
N THR A 145 25.95 21.22 8.29
CA THR A 145 26.01 21.45 6.84
C THR A 145 25.22 22.69 6.40
N THR A 146 24.32 23.18 7.24
CA THR A 146 23.56 24.41 6.98
C THR A 146 24.25 25.67 7.51
N LEU A 147 25.28 25.51 8.34
CA LEU A 147 26.06 26.61 8.88
C LEU A 147 27.02 27.18 7.83
N PRO A 148 27.42 28.46 7.96
CA PRO A 148 28.52 29.01 7.17
C PRO A 148 29.78 28.14 7.31
N ALA A 149 30.38 27.73 6.19
CA ALA A 149 31.47 26.74 6.18
C ALA A 149 32.65 27.12 7.10
N ALA A 150 33.03 28.40 7.13
CA ALA A 150 34.09 28.89 8.00
C ALA A 150 33.74 28.76 9.50
N LEU A 151 32.48 29.04 9.86
CA LEU A 151 32.00 28.88 11.24
C LEU A 151 31.98 27.41 11.64
N ALA A 152 31.46 26.55 10.77
CA ALA A 152 31.40 25.11 11.02
C ALA A 152 32.80 24.51 11.21
N GLU A 153 33.79 24.93 10.43
CA GLU A 153 35.17 24.48 10.56
C GLU A 153 35.84 25.01 11.85
N ALA A 154 35.61 26.28 12.19
CA ALA A 154 36.12 26.85 13.45
C ALA A 154 35.54 26.13 14.67
N LEU A 155 34.23 25.84 14.67
CA LEU A 155 33.56 25.09 15.74
C LEU A 155 34.07 23.65 15.87
N ARG A 156 34.38 22.98 14.74
CA ARG A 156 34.95 21.62 14.71
C ARG A 156 36.33 21.50 15.37
N THR A 157 37.15 22.55 15.22
CA THR A 157 38.55 22.56 15.64
C THR A 157 38.74 23.15 17.04
N ALA A 158 37.79 23.97 17.50
CA ALA A 158 37.82 24.58 18.80
C ALA A 158 37.55 23.56 19.93
N PRO A 159 38.08 23.81 21.15
CA PRO A 159 37.71 23.02 22.32
C PRO A 159 36.19 23.08 22.58
N PRO A 160 35.56 22.01 23.09
CA PRO A 160 34.14 22.02 23.44
C PRO A 160 33.77 23.20 24.36
N GLY A 161 32.68 23.89 24.03
CA GLY A 161 32.21 25.08 24.75
C GLY A 161 33.04 26.36 24.51
N ALA A 162 34.10 26.32 23.69
CA ALA A 162 34.85 27.52 23.35
C ALA A 162 34.09 28.38 22.33
N TRP A 163 34.06 29.68 22.59
CA TRP A 163 33.51 30.67 21.66
C TRP A 163 34.45 30.89 20.47
N VAL A 164 33.89 30.81 19.27
CA VAL A 164 34.58 31.13 18.01
C VAL A 164 33.83 32.23 17.27
N THR A 165 34.58 33.09 16.60
CA THR A 165 34.05 34.16 15.77
C THR A 165 34.62 34.07 14.37
N THR A 166 33.75 34.00 13.37
CA THR A 166 34.12 33.97 11.95
C THR A 166 33.23 34.92 11.16
N GLY A 167 33.80 36.01 10.63
CA GLY A 167 33.01 37.06 9.98
C GLY A 167 31.98 37.67 10.95
N PRO A 168 30.68 37.76 10.58
CA PRO A 168 29.65 38.31 11.46
C PRO A 168 29.13 37.28 12.49
N TRP A 169 29.58 36.03 12.44
CA TRP A 169 29.04 34.95 13.24
C TRP A 169 29.89 34.70 14.48
N THR A 170 29.25 34.55 15.63
CA THR A 170 29.87 34.13 16.89
C THR A 170 29.03 33.02 17.50
N ALA A 171 29.66 31.90 17.85
CA ALA A 171 28.98 30.77 18.47
C ALA A 171 29.95 29.92 19.31
N ALA A 172 29.44 29.09 20.20
CA ALA A 172 30.18 28.01 20.85
C ALA A 172 29.45 26.68 20.66
N LEU A 173 30.18 25.62 20.33
CA LEU A 173 29.61 24.27 20.22
C LEU A 173 29.49 23.66 21.62
N LEU A 174 28.26 23.49 22.11
CA LEU A 174 27.98 22.95 23.43
C LEU A 174 27.91 21.43 23.41
N ALA A 175 27.27 20.85 22.40
CA ALA A 175 27.14 19.40 22.25
C ALA A 175 26.96 18.99 20.78
N THR A 176 27.37 17.76 20.47
CA THR A 176 27.11 17.09 19.19
C THR A 176 26.17 15.92 19.44
N HIS A 177 25.01 15.92 18.80
CA HIS A 177 24.04 14.84 18.86
C HIS A 177 24.05 14.08 17.54
N THR A 178 24.23 12.76 17.58
CA THR A 178 24.08 11.91 16.41
C THR A 178 22.78 11.15 16.52
N THR A 179 21.88 11.36 15.56
CA THR A 179 20.64 10.59 15.46
C THR A 179 20.78 9.57 14.34
N GLN A 180 20.58 8.28 14.67
CA GLN A 180 20.40 7.26 13.63
C GLN A 180 19.06 7.51 12.95
N GLY A 181 19.10 7.86 11.66
CA GLY A 181 17.90 8.13 10.89
C GLY A 181 17.16 6.83 10.58
N GLY A 182 15.94 6.69 11.09
CA GLY A 182 15.02 5.63 10.68
C GLY A 182 13.88 5.40 11.65
N MET A 183 12.64 5.51 11.17
CA MET A 183 11.49 4.96 11.91
C MET A 183 11.63 3.44 11.99
N ASP A 184 11.06 2.82 13.04
CA ASP A 184 10.93 1.38 13.10
C ASP A 184 10.16 0.87 11.87
N PRO A 185 10.77 0.07 10.97
CA PRO A 185 10.11 -0.38 9.75
C PRO A 185 9.09 -1.50 10.01
N THR A 186 9.08 -2.07 11.21
CA THR A 186 8.27 -3.26 11.56
C THR A 186 6.78 -3.10 11.23
N PRO A 187 6.10 -1.98 11.56
CA PRO A 187 4.69 -1.80 11.20
C PRO A 187 4.45 -1.80 9.68
N THR A 188 5.29 -1.11 8.92
CA THR A 188 5.19 -1.04 7.45
C THR A 188 5.46 -2.39 6.80
N LEU A 189 6.51 -3.09 7.25
CA LEU A 189 6.85 -4.42 6.78
C LEU A 189 5.77 -5.45 7.10
N ARG A 190 5.19 -5.39 8.30
CA ARG A 190 4.03 -6.22 8.68
C ARG A 190 2.86 -5.97 7.74
N ALA A 191 2.52 -4.72 7.48
CA ALA A 191 1.40 -4.38 6.60
C ALA A 191 1.64 -4.91 5.17
N ALA A 192 2.85 -4.77 4.63
CA ALA A 192 3.22 -5.32 3.33
C ALA A 192 3.20 -6.85 3.30
N ALA A 193 3.74 -7.51 4.32
CA ALA A 193 3.73 -8.97 4.46
C ALA A 193 2.30 -9.53 4.52
N ARG A 194 1.41 -8.87 5.27
CA ARG A 194 -0.02 -9.22 5.35
C ARG A 194 -0.70 -9.11 3.99
N ARG A 195 -0.51 -8.01 3.25
CA ARG A 195 -1.05 -7.85 1.89
C ARG A 195 -0.55 -8.93 0.94
N ALA A 196 0.74 -9.21 0.94
CA ALA A 196 1.32 -10.28 0.12
C ALA A 196 0.77 -11.68 0.49
N ALA A 197 0.60 -11.96 1.78
CA ALA A 197 0.00 -13.21 2.26
C ALA A 197 -1.47 -13.32 1.84
N PHE A 198 -2.23 -12.24 1.93
CA PHE A 198 -3.63 -12.20 1.53
C PHE A 198 -3.81 -12.44 0.04
N VAL A 199 -2.98 -11.84 -0.82
CA VAL A 199 -3.03 -12.09 -2.27
C VAL A 199 -2.79 -13.57 -2.57
N ARG A 200 -1.75 -14.17 -1.97
CA ARG A 200 -1.48 -15.61 -2.15
C ARG A 200 -2.63 -16.49 -1.66
N TRP A 201 -3.22 -16.14 -0.51
CA TRP A 201 -4.38 -16.86 0.02
C TRP A 201 -5.59 -16.74 -0.91
N LEU A 202 -5.89 -15.54 -1.42
CA LEU A 202 -6.97 -15.32 -2.38
C LEU A 202 -6.76 -16.11 -3.67
N ASP A 203 -5.55 -16.11 -4.23
CA ASP A 203 -5.25 -16.85 -5.45
C ASP A 203 -5.52 -18.36 -5.27
N HIS A 204 -5.13 -18.91 -4.11
CA HIS A 204 -5.41 -20.29 -3.75
C HIS A 204 -6.92 -20.57 -3.65
N GLU A 205 -7.66 -19.75 -2.90
CA GLU A 205 -9.10 -19.94 -2.71
C GLU A 205 -9.88 -19.78 -4.01
N ARG A 206 -9.52 -18.80 -4.85
CA ARG A 206 -10.13 -18.63 -6.18
C ARG A 206 -9.93 -19.87 -7.03
N ALA A 207 -8.71 -20.41 -7.08
CA ALA A 207 -8.38 -21.58 -7.88
C ALA A 207 -9.14 -22.84 -7.44
N GLN A 208 -9.50 -22.94 -6.15
CA GLN A 208 -10.23 -24.08 -5.62
C GLN A 208 -11.75 -23.93 -5.67
N ARG A 209 -12.26 -22.71 -5.46
CA ARG A 209 -13.67 -22.48 -5.15
C ARG A 209 -14.44 -21.81 -6.28
N LEU A 210 -13.76 -21.10 -7.17
CA LEU A 210 -14.40 -20.39 -8.27
C LEU A 210 -14.28 -21.15 -9.59
N THR A 211 -15.39 -21.26 -10.29
CA THR A 211 -15.43 -21.66 -11.70
C THR A 211 -16.00 -20.51 -12.51
N LEU A 212 -15.22 -19.98 -13.46
CA LEU A 212 -15.64 -18.86 -14.31
C LEU A 212 -16.48 -19.39 -15.49
N VAL A 213 -17.39 -18.55 -15.98
CA VAL A 213 -18.00 -18.77 -17.31
C VAL A 213 -17.10 -18.18 -18.39
N ASP A 214 -17.11 -18.79 -19.57
CA ASP A 214 -16.35 -18.32 -20.73
C ASP A 214 -16.61 -16.84 -21.04
N GLY A 215 -15.55 -16.11 -21.35
CA GLY A 215 -15.56 -14.68 -21.67
C GLY A 215 -15.41 -13.75 -20.46
N LEU A 216 -15.40 -14.28 -19.23
CA LEU A 216 -15.18 -13.54 -17.98
C LEU A 216 -13.86 -13.90 -17.28
N GLU A 217 -12.91 -14.43 -18.05
CA GLU A 217 -11.56 -14.73 -17.58
C GLU A 217 -10.84 -13.48 -17.08
N HIS A 218 -9.72 -13.68 -16.39
CA HIS A 218 -8.94 -12.60 -15.84
C HIS A 218 -8.48 -11.62 -16.94
N PRO A 219 -8.58 -10.29 -16.76
CA PRO A 219 -8.21 -9.32 -17.80
C PRO A 219 -6.78 -9.45 -18.35
N GLY A 220 -5.85 -9.91 -17.51
CA GLY A 220 -4.45 -10.17 -17.88
C GLY A 220 -4.16 -11.56 -18.45
N ASP A 221 -5.18 -12.39 -18.70
CA ASP A 221 -4.98 -13.72 -19.28
C ASP A 221 -4.42 -13.61 -20.72
N PRO A 222 -3.23 -14.17 -21.00
CA PRO A 222 -2.61 -14.08 -22.32
C PRO A 222 -3.36 -14.87 -23.41
N ALA A 223 -4.25 -15.80 -23.05
CA ALA A 223 -5.09 -16.50 -24.01
C ALA A 223 -6.20 -15.61 -24.61
N GLN A 224 -6.44 -14.42 -24.05
CA GLN A 224 -7.51 -13.53 -24.49
C GLN A 224 -7.15 -12.79 -25.77
N PRO A 225 -8.07 -12.76 -26.77
CA PRO A 225 -7.83 -12.04 -28.03
C PRO A 225 -7.71 -10.52 -27.82
N ASP A 226 -8.25 -10.02 -26.69
CA ASP A 226 -8.22 -8.62 -26.31
C ASP A 226 -6.97 -8.27 -25.47
N ASN A 227 -6.09 -9.22 -25.16
CA ASN A 227 -4.88 -8.93 -24.38
C ASN A 227 -3.81 -8.29 -25.26
N HIS A 228 -3.95 -6.99 -25.48
CA HIS A 228 -3.00 -6.18 -26.25
C HIS A 228 -1.92 -5.66 -25.30
N HIS A 229 -1.07 -6.54 -24.77
CA HIS A 229 0.19 -6.11 -24.14
C HIS A 229 1.10 -5.51 -25.24
N ARG A 230 0.93 -4.21 -25.52
CA ARG A 230 1.97 -3.40 -26.15
C ARG A 230 2.84 -2.84 -25.04
N HIS A 231 4.05 -3.39 -24.90
CA HIS A 231 5.15 -2.78 -24.14
C HIS A 231 5.63 -1.51 -24.84
#